data_AF-A0A1I6FMI7-F1
#
_entry.id   AF-A0A1I6FMI7-F1
#
_cell.length_a   1.000
_cell.length_b   1.000
_cell.length_c   1.000
_cell.angle_alpha   90.00
_cell.angle_beta   90.00
_cell.angle_gamma   90.00
#
_symmetry.space_group_name_H-M   'P 1'
#
loop_
_entity.id
_entity.type
_entity.pdbx_description
1 polymer ?
#
loop_
_entity_poly.entity_id
_entity_poly.type
_entity_poly.pdbx_seq_one_letter_code
_entity_poly.pdbx_strand_id
1 'polypeptide(L)'
;MAREDDARSAEKAHVPALPTLRAQQRDMRSRLRAGFRTRHELLVWSHVAAAISVGRVPDSWFSDLINDQWTVAACLDSHAKRERLCGDTAPSPSEARTERTRIIQDVLSPAFQKAVDVIRAQSNDFTDEQDGVRHVDRQRFIAMRPRLHQRVVDQHQALREPFGESGVQSQADAVEWADEVAYAASGHLPRDFTSRVCNPMSQWWTALANEQTTVLDSMLAEDVLPAWNSALRTASSNAEELASGTVESSSGGNLS
;
A
#
# COMPACT_ATOMS: atom_id res chain seq x y z
N MET A 1 -39.05 11.81 27.98
CA MET A 1 -38.30 10.59 28.38
C MET A 1 -37.78 9.94 27.12
N ALA A 2 -36.65 10.45 26.67
CA ALA A 2 -36.06 10.16 25.39
C ALA A 2 -34.66 9.61 25.64
N ARG A 3 -34.27 8.58 24.89
CA ARG A 3 -32.95 8.53 24.24
C ARG A 3 -31.69 8.54 25.14
N GLU A 4 -31.76 8.20 26.42
CA GLU A 4 -30.56 8.17 27.28
C GLU A 4 -29.95 6.79 27.53
N ASP A 5 -30.66 5.70 27.24
CA ASP A 5 -30.13 4.34 27.48
C ASP A 5 -29.40 3.72 26.27
N ASP A 6 -29.51 4.30 25.07
CA ASP A 6 -28.83 3.79 23.86
C ASP A 6 -27.46 4.47 23.59
N ALA A 7 -27.10 5.49 24.39
CA ALA A 7 -25.93 6.34 24.14
C ALA A 7 -24.77 6.16 25.15
N ARG A 8 -24.93 5.28 26.15
CA ARG A 8 -23.89 4.97 27.15
C ARG A 8 -23.64 3.47 27.20
N SER A 9 -22.79 3.03 26.28
CA SER A 9 -22.02 1.76 26.25
C SER A 9 -21.99 1.16 24.85
N ALA A 10 -21.73 2.00 23.84
CA ALA A 10 -20.88 1.54 22.73
C ALA A 10 -19.46 1.33 23.28
N GLU A 11 -19.32 0.30 24.14
CA GLU A 11 -18.06 -0.31 24.49
C GLU A 11 -17.32 -0.54 23.18
N LYS A 12 -16.10 -0.02 23.13
CA LYS A 12 -15.17 -0.17 22.02
C LYS A 12 -15.03 -1.67 21.76
N ALA A 13 -15.79 -2.17 20.78
CA ALA A 13 -15.70 -3.55 20.34
C ALA A 13 -14.27 -3.76 19.80
N HIS A 14 -13.41 -4.29 20.65
CA HIS A 14 -12.02 -4.60 20.33
C HIS A 14 -12.01 -5.81 19.38
N VAL A 15 -11.99 -5.55 18.08
CA VAL A 15 -11.79 -6.59 17.07
C VAL A 15 -10.30 -6.99 17.05
N PRO A 16 -9.93 -8.28 17.17
CA PRO A 16 -8.53 -8.70 17.12
C PRO A 16 -7.93 -8.40 15.73
N ALA A 17 -6.72 -7.82 15.73
CA ALA A 17 -6.02 -7.41 14.50
C ALA A 17 -5.77 -8.57 13.51
N LEU A 18 -5.69 -9.82 14.00
CA LEU A 18 -5.32 -11.00 13.21
C LEU A 18 -6.43 -11.51 12.26
N PRO A 19 -7.69 -11.72 12.68
CA PRO A 19 -8.78 -12.07 11.75
C PRO A 19 -8.96 -11.08 10.60
N THR A 20 -8.90 -9.77 10.85
CA THR A 20 -9.03 -8.76 9.80
C THR A 20 -7.86 -8.80 8.83
N LEU A 21 -6.63 -8.89 9.35
CA LEU A 21 -5.44 -9.03 8.52
C LEU A 21 -5.54 -10.27 7.61
N ARG A 22 -6.04 -11.40 8.12
CA ARG A 22 -6.27 -12.61 7.32
C ARG A 22 -7.32 -12.41 6.22
N ALA A 23 -8.40 -11.68 6.51
CA ALA A 23 -9.42 -11.36 5.50
C ALA A 23 -8.83 -10.49 4.38
N GLN A 24 -8.06 -9.46 4.73
CA GLN A 24 -7.36 -8.59 3.78
C GLN A 24 -6.33 -9.37 2.94
N GLN A 25 -5.57 -10.27 3.55
CA GLN A 25 -4.63 -11.16 2.84
C GLN A 25 -5.34 -12.12 1.87
N ARG A 26 -6.54 -12.60 2.21
CA ARG A 26 -7.36 -13.45 1.33
C ARG A 26 -7.88 -12.66 0.13
N ASP A 27 -8.37 -11.44 0.35
CA ASP A 27 -8.79 -10.54 -0.73
C ASP A 27 -7.64 -10.26 -1.71
N MET A 28 -6.45 -9.95 -1.18
CA MET A 28 -5.25 -9.67 -1.97
C MET A 28 -4.90 -10.80 -2.95
N ARG A 29 -4.98 -12.06 -2.47
CA ARG A 29 -4.78 -13.27 -3.29
C ARG A 29 -5.91 -13.46 -4.31
N SER A 30 -7.15 -13.15 -3.93
CA SER A 30 -8.32 -13.23 -4.82
C SER A 30 -8.18 -12.29 -6.01
N ARG A 31 -7.79 -11.04 -5.75
CA ARG A 31 -7.57 -10.02 -6.80
C ARG A 31 -6.47 -10.44 -7.78
N LEU A 32 -5.34 -10.94 -7.29
CA LEU A 32 -4.28 -11.45 -8.17
C LEU A 32 -4.76 -12.62 -9.04
N ARG A 33 -5.56 -13.53 -8.49
CA ARG A 33 -6.13 -14.66 -9.26
C ARG A 33 -7.08 -14.19 -10.35
N ALA A 34 -7.91 -13.18 -10.09
CA ALA A 34 -8.77 -12.56 -11.10
C ALA A 34 -7.93 -11.89 -12.20
N GLY A 35 -6.83 -11.25 -11.82
CA GLY A 35 -5.97 -10.47 -12.69
C GLY A 35 -6.42 -9.01 -12.76
N PHE A 36 -5.60 -8.20 -13.41
CA PHE A 36 -5.75 -6.74 -13.43
C PHE A 36 -6.06 -6.22 -14.82
N ARG A 37 -6.71 -5.05 -14.90
CA ARG A 37 -7.08 -4.49 -16.19
C ARG A 37 -5.89 -3.85 -16.89
N THR A 38 -4.94 -3.31 -16.13
CA THR A 38 -3.78 -2.55 -16.60
C THR A 38 -2.54 -2.84 -15.76
N ARG A 39 -1.37 -2.51 -16.31
CA ARG A 39 -0.09 -2.52 -15.59
C ARG A 39 -0.11 -1.61 -14.36
N HIS A 40 -0.66 -0.41 -14.49
CA HIS A 40 -0.82 0.51 -13.37
C HIS A 40 -1.68 -0.07 -12.23
N GLU A 41 -2.76 -0.79 -12.55
CA GLU A 41 -3.57 -1.46 -11.52
C GLU A 41 -2.76 -2.54 -10.77
N LEU A 42 -1.86 -3.25 -11.47
CA LEU A 42 -0.92 -4.20 -10.86
C LEU A 42 0.12 -3.49 -9.96
N LEU A 43 0.65 -2.34 -10.39
CA LEU A 43 1.55 -1.50 -9.58
C LEU A 43 0.87 -1.10 -8.27
N VAL A 44 -0.32 -0.51 -8.35
CA VAL A 44 -1.10 -0.11 -7.17
C VAL A 44 -1.40 -1.32 -6.29
N TRP A 45 -1.77 -2.46 -6.87
CA TRP A 45 -1.98 -3.70 -6.11
C TRP A 45 -0.72 -4.15 -5.36
N SER A 46 0.46 -4.06 -5.99
CA SER A 46 1.73 -4.47 -5.36
C SER A 46 2.07 -3.61 -4.16
N HIS A 47 1.80 -2.30 -4.22
CA HIS A 47 1.90 -1.39 -3.09
C HIS A 47 0.94 -1.79 -1.95
N VAL A 48 -0.31 -2.13 -2.25
CA VAL A 48 -1.25 -2.59 -1.20
C VAL A 48 -0.81 -3.94 -0.62
N ALA A 49 -0.20 -4.83 -1.41
CA ALA A 49 0.40 -6.06 -0.90
C ALA A 49 1.56 -5.78 0.09
N ALA A 50 2.37 -4.74 -0.17
CA ALA A 50 3.38 -4.24 0.76
C ALA A 50 2.74 -3.76 2.07
N ALA A 51 1.66 -2.97 1.99
CA ALA A 51 0.92 -2.48 3.15
C ALA A 51 0.33 -3.60 4.02
N ILE A 52 -0.37 -4.56 3.41
CA ILE A 52 -0.96 -5.71 4.12
C ILE A 52 0.12 -6.63 4.69
N SER A 53 1.28 -6.72 4.04
CA SER A 53 2.42 -7.47 4.57
C SER A 53 3.27 -6.65 5.55
N VAL A 54 2.84 -5.45 5.95
CA VAL A 54 3.60 -4.52 6.82
C VAL A 54 5.06 -4.33 6.39
N GLY A 55 5.25 -4.25 5.07
CA GLY A 55 6.54 -4.01 4.45
C GLY A 55 7.39 -5.28 4.21
N ARG A 56 6.83 -6.49 4.37
CA ARG A 56 7.60 -7.76 4.39
C ARG A 56 7.77 -8.44 3.03
N VAL A 57 7.21 -7.87 1.95
CA VAL A 57 7.58 -8.28 0.60
C VAL A 57 9.03 -7.88 0.30
N PRO A 58 9.78 -8.60 -0.57
CA PRO A 58 11.12 -8.21 -0.98
C PRO A 58 11.12 -6.86 -1.70
N ASP A 59 12.16 -6.06 -1.50
CA ASP A 59 12.26 -4.73 -2.14
C ASP A 59 12.45 -4.82 -3.66
N SER A 60 13.23 -5.78 -4.15
CA SER A 60 13.42 -5.97 -5.61
C SER A 60 12.15 -6.42 -6.31
N TRP A 61 11.21 -7.04 -5.59
CA TRP A 61 10.04 -7.68 -6.16
C TRP A 61 9.16 -6.70 -6.95
N PHE A 62 9.09 -5.43 -6.54
CA PHE A 62 8.30 -4.44 -7.27
C PHE A 62 8.84 -4.24 -8.70
N SER A 63 10.15 -4.04 -8.82
CA SER A 63 10.81 -3.91 -10.13
C SER A 63 10.71 -5.23 -10.91
N ASP A 64 10.98 -6.37 -10.28
CA ASP A 64 10.87 -7.70 -10.92
C ASP A 64 9.45 -7.96 -11.47
N LEU A 65 8.42 -7.57 -10.72
CA LEU A 65 7.01 -7.75 -11.10
C LEU A 65 6.58 -6.84 -12.24
N ILE A 66 7.00 -5.57 -12.19
CA ILE A 66 6.49 -4.52 -13.07
C ILE A 66 7.32 -4.42 -14.35
N ASN A 67 8.63 -4.65 -14.27
CA ASN A 67 9.53 -4.50 -15.42
C ASN A 67 9.66 -5.77 -16.26
N ASP A 68 9.26 -6.94 -15.74
CA ASP A 68 9.14 -8.14 -16.56
C ASP A 68 7.82 -8.14 -17.36
N GLN A 69 7.94 -7.93 -18.67
CA GLN A 69 6.81 -7.83 -19.59
C GLN A 69 5.92 -9.08 -19.57
N TRP A 70 6.51 -10.28 -19.45
CA TRP A 70 5.77 -11.53 -19.48
C TRP A 70 4.99 -11.75 -18.19
N THR A 71 5.58 -11.48 -17.03
CA THR A 71 4.93 -11.53 -15.72
C THR A 71 3.81 -10.49 -15.63
N VAL A 72 4.01 -9.26 -16.14
CA VAL A 72 2.92 -8.28 -16.26
C VAL A 72 1.78 -8.84 -17.10
N ALA A 73 2.06 -9.39 -18.29
CA ALA A 73 1.04 -9.99 -19.14
C ALA A 73 0.30 -11.13 -18.43
N ALA A 74 1.02 -12.02 -17.74
CA ALA A 74 0.43 -13.11 -16.96
C ALA A 74 -0.54 -12.58 -15.88
N CYS A 75 -0.30 -11.40 -15.34
CA CYS A 75 -1.17 -10.76 -14.36
C CYS A 75 -2.40 -10.05 -14.96
N LEU A 76 -2.51 -9.89 -16.29
CA LEU A 76 -3.66 -9.22 -16.92
C LEU A 76 -4.89 -10.13 -17.07
N ASP A 77 -6.07 -9.57 -16.80
CA ASP A 77 -7.36 -10.27 -16.73
C ASP A 77 -7.80 -10.97 -18.03
N SER A 78 -7.45 -10.45 -19.21
CA SER A 78 -7.91 -10.97 -20.50
C SER A 78 -6.77 -11.38 -21.43
N HIS A 79 -6.98 -12.45 -22.21
CA HIS A 79 -5.96 -12.96 -23.14
C HIS A 79 -5.59 -11.93 -24.23
N ALA A 80 -6.58 -11.20 -24.77
CA ALA A 80 -6.34 -10.16 -25.78
C ALA A 80 -5.38 -9.05 -25.29
N LYS A 81 -5.40 -8.71 -23.98
CA LYS A 81 -4.44 -7.76 -23.41
C LYS A 81 -3.03 -8.33 -23.32
N ARG A 82 -2.91 -9.63 -23.07
CA ARG A 82 -1.63 -10.35 -23.04
C ARG A 82 -1.00 -10.40 -24.42
N GLU A 83 -1.79 -10.72 -25.44
CA GLU A 83 -1.36 -10.70 -26.85
C GLU A 83 -0.96 -9.30 -27.28
N ARG A 84 -1.72 -8.26 -26.89
CA ARG A 84 -1.33 -6.87 -27.17
C ARG A 84 0.03 -6.50 -26.56
N LEU A 85 0.35 -7.04 -25.38
CA LEU A 85 1.60 -6.74 -24.69
C LEU A 85 2.76 -7.59 -25.22
N CYS A 86 2.59 -8.90 -25.43
CA CYS A 86 3.68 -9.85 -25.70
C CYS A 86 3.65 -10.46 -27.11
N GLY A 87 2.66 -10.16 -27.94
CA GLY A 87 2.45 -10.81 -29.24
C GLY A 87 2.35 -12.33 -29.09
N ASP A 88 3.05 -13.05 -29.97
CA ASP A 88 3.06 -14.52 -30.02
C ASP A 88 3.65 -15.19 -28.78
N THR A 89 4.34 -14.42 -27.92
CA THR A 89 4.92 -14.92 -26.65
C THR A 89 3.97 -14.74 -25.46
N ALA A 90 2.73 -14.32 -25.71
CA ALA A 90 1.76 -14.05 -24.65
C ALA A 90 1.41 -15.32 -23.84
N PRO A 91 1.39 -15.22 -22.50
CA PRO A 91 1.03 -16.35 -21.66
C PRO A 91 -0.39 -16.84 -21.94
N SER A 92 -0.50 -18.15 -22.17
CA SER A 92 -1.77 -18.85 -22.22
C SER A 92 -2.54 -18.69 -20.90
N PRO A 93 -3.86 -18.94 -20.87
CA PRO A 93 -4.64 -18.91 -19.64
C PRO A 93 -4.08 -19.82 -18.52
N SER A 94 -3.49 -20.97 -18.86
CA SER A 94 -2.84 -21.86 -17.90
C SER A 94 -1.53 -21.30 -17.35
N GLU A 95 -0.68 -20.73 -18.21
CA GLU A 95 0.59 -20.12 -17.79
C GLU A 95 0.34 -18.90 -16.91
N ALA A 96 -0.63 -18.05 -17.28
CA ALA A 96 -1.04 -16.91 -16.46
C ALA A 96 -1.52 -17.33 -15.06
N ARG A 97 -2.31 -18.41 -14.96
CA ARG A 97 -2.71 -18.97 -13.65
C ARG A 97 -1.53 -19.51 -12.86
N THR A 98 -0.58 -20.16 -13.54
CA THR A 98 0.63 -20.72 -12.92
C THR A 98 1.50 -19.60 -12.34
N GLU A 99 1.74 -18.55 -13.12
CA GLU A 99 2.54 -17.40 -12.67
C GLU A 99 1.91 -16.65 -11.50
N ARG A 100 0.60 -16.39 -11.54
CA ARG A 100 -0.12 -15.83 -10.39
C ARG A 100 -0.02 -16.70 -9.15
N THR A 101 -0.04 -18.02 -9.33
CA THR A 101 0.11 -18.97 -8.21
C THR A 101 1.53 -18.94 -7.65
N ARG A 102 2.55 -18.84 -8.51
CA ARG A 102 3.95 -18.64 -8.14
C ARG A 102 4.14 -17.39 -7.30
N ILE A 103 3.60 -16.24 -7.73
CA ILE A 103 3.65 -14.98 -6.96
C ILE A 103 3.01 -15.16 -5.56
N ILE A 104 1.88 -15.89 -5.47
CA ILE A 104 1.24 -16.17 -4.17
C ILE A 104 2.13 -17.02 -3.27
N GLN A 105 2.73 -18.07 -3.83
CA GLN A 105 3.51 -19.06 -3.07
C GLN A 105 4.86 -18.50 -2.64
N ASP A 106 5.56 -17.83 -3.55
CA ASP A 106 6.96 -17.46 -3.36
C ASP A 106 7.12 -16.08 -2.72
N VAL A 107 6.15 -15.18 -2.92
CA VAL A 107 6.23 -13.81 -2.43
C VAL A 107 5.20 -13.54 -1.35
N LEU A 108 3.91 -13.66 -1.67
CA LEU A 108 2.85 -13.19 -0.76
C LEU A 108 2.75 -14.05 0.49
N SER A 109 2.84 -15.38 0.37
CA SER A 109 2.66 -16.27 1.52
C SER A 109 3.78 -16.12 2.57
N PRO A 110 5.07 -16.10 2.20
CA PRO A 110 6.15 -15.80 3.14
C PRO A 110 6.02 -14.40 3.76
N ALA A 111 5.70 -13.38 2.96
CA ALA A 111 5.53 -12.01 3.47
C ALA A 111 4.37 -11.90 4.46
N PHE A 112 3.24 -12.54 4.17
CA PHE A 112 2.06 -12.57 5.05
C PHE A 112 2.29 -13.35 6.34
N GLN A 113 3.07 -14.43 6.29
CA GLN A 113 3.46 -15.15 7.50
C GLN A 113 4.32 -14.28 8.41
N LYS A 114 5.35 -13.63 7.85
CA LYS A 114 6.19 -12.66 8.59
C LYS A 114 5.36 -11.51 9.17
N ALA A 115 4.38 -11.00 8.43
CA ALA A 115 3.47 -9.96 8.91
C ALA A 115 2.67 -10.44 10.13
N VAL A 116 2.11 -11.64 10.09
CA VAL A 116 1.40 -12.24 11.23
C VAL A 116 2.32 -12.41 12.44
N ASP A 117 3.57 -12.82 12.23
CA ASP A 117 4.54 -13.00 13.32
C ASP A 117 4.88 -11.66 14.00
N VAL A 118 5.08 -10.59 13.22
CA VAL A 118 5.30 -9.23 13.75
C VAL A 118 4.10 -8.75 14.55
N ILE A 119 2.89 -8.87 14.00
CA ILE A 119 1.67 -8.45 14.69
C ILE A 119 1.45 -9.29 15.96
N ARG A 120 1.73 -10.60 15.95
CA ARG A 120 1.60 -11.45 17.14
C ARG A 120 2.60 -11.05 18.23
N ALA A 121 3.86 -10.85 17.87
CA ALA A 121 4.90 -10.45 18.82
C ALA A 121 4.53 -9.15 19.57
N GLN A 122 3.90 -8.21 18.87
CA GLN A 122 3.48 -6.92 19.42
C GLN A 122 2.09 -6.95 20.07
N SER A 123 1.24 -7.93 19.73
CA SER A 123 -0.08 -8.09 20.37
C SER A 123 0.02 -8.70 21.76
N ASN A 124 1.07 -9.48 22.03
CA ASN A 124 1.39 -9.99 23.36
C ASN A 124 1.73 -8.87 24.36
N ASP A 125 1.98 -7.64 23.89
CA ASP A 125 2.19 -6.46 24.74
C ASP A 125 0.87 -5.83 25.21
N PHE A 126 -0.31 -6.29 24.75
CA PHE A 126 -1.62 -5.66 24.99
C PHE A 126 -2.77 -6.59 25.42
N THR A 127 -2.51 -7.84 25.82
CA THR A 127 -3.58 -8.71 26.32
C THR A 127 -3.98 -8.34 27.74
N ASP A 128 -4.98 -7.45 27.87
CA ASP A 128 -5.97 -7.57 28.93
C ASP A 128 -7.10 -8.49 28.44
N GLU A 129 -7.35 -9.54 29.22
CA GLU A 129 -8.37 -10.55 28.97
C GLU A 129 -9.76 -9.94 29.15
N GLN A 130 -10.51 -9.67 28.07
CA GLN A 130 -11.95 -9.98 27.98
C GLN A 130 -12.58 -9.58 26.63
N ASP A 131 -13.59 -10.38 26.30
CA ASP A 131 -14.62 -10.25 25.28
C ASP A 131 -14.38 -10.71 23.82
N GLY A 132 -15.27 -11.63 23.44
CA GLY A 132 -15.43 -12.16 22.09
C GLY A 132 -16.16 -11.18 21.18
N VAL A 133 -15.83 -11.24 19.89
CA VAL A 133 -16.09 -10.14 18.96
C VAL A 133 -17.30 -10.37 18.07
N ARG A 134 -18.12 -9.33 17.94
CA ARG A 134 -19.13 -9.17 16.88
C ARG A 134 -18.68 -8.07 15.90
N HIS A 135 -18.89 -8.31 14.59
CA HIS A 135 -18.66 -7.41 13.44
C HIS A 135 -17.19 -7.20 13.00
N VAL A 136 -16.65 -8.18 12.27
CA VAL A 136 -15.32 -8.13 11.62
C VAL A 136 -15.30 -7.18 10.40
N ASP A 137 -16.47 -6.82 9.88
CA ASP A 137 -16.60 -6.22 8.54
C ASP A 137 -16.47 -4.67 8.50
N ARG A 138 -16.20 -4.00 9.63
CA ARG A 138 -16.19 -2.52 9.72
C ARG A 138 -14.83 -1.91 10.11
N GLN A 139 -13.72 -2.60 9.86
CA GLN A 139 -12.40 -2.11 10.26
C GLN A 139 -11.76 -1.21 9.19
N ARG A 140 -11.49 0.06 9.56
CA ARG A 140 -10.85 1.05 8.68
C ARG A 140 -9.31 0.96 8.71
N PHE A 141 -8.71 0.53 9.82
CA PHE A 141 -7.25 0.57 10.03
C PHE A 141 -6.54 -0.76 9.78
N ILE A 142 -5.37 -0.72 9.11
CA ILE A 142 -4.52 -1.89 8.86
C ILE A 142 -4.00 -2.42 10.20
N ALA A 143 -4.38 -3.66 10.55
CA ALA A 143 -4.00 -4.32 11.80
C ALA A 143 -4.20 -3.48 13.07
N MET A 144 -5.22 -2.61 13.10
CA MET A 144 -5.52 -1.68 14.20
C MET A 144 -4.48 -0.57 14.43
N ARG A 145 -3.62 -0.28 13.45
CA ARG A 145 -2.55 0.71 13.56
C ARG A 145 -2.87 1.99 12.77
N PRO A 146 -3.35 3.08 13.40
CA PRO A 146 -3.80 4.27 12.68
C PRO A 146 -2.66 5.01 11.96
N ARG A 147 -1.45 5.06 12.55
CA ARG A 147 -0.28 5.70 11.92
C ARG A 147 0.18 4.95 10.68
N LEU A 148 0.21 3.62 10.74
CA LEU A 148 0.49 2.77 9.59
C LEU A 148 -0.58 2.95 8.52
N HIS A 149 -1.85 2.97 8.92
CA HIS A 149 -2.95 3.20 7.99
C HIS A 149 -2.86 4.57 7.30
N GLN A 150 -2.62 5.64 8.07
CA GLN A 150 -2.45 6.98 7.51
C GLN A 150 -1.27 7.02 6.54
N ARG A 151 -0.15 6.38 6.87
CA ARG A 151 1.00 6.27 5.97
C ARG A 151 0.63 5.61 4.64
N VAL A 152 -0.16 4.54 4.70
CA VAL A 152 -0.63 3.85 3.49
C VAL A 152 -1.61 4.72 2.70
N VAL A 153 -2.44 5.51 3.36
CA VAL A 153 -3.33 6.48 2.69
C VAL A 153 -2.49 7.54 1.96
N ASP A 154 -1.49 8.13 2.62
CA ASP A 154 -0.60 9.14 2.03
C ASP A 154 0.15 8.55 0.81
N GLN A 155 0.72 7.36 0.96
CA GLN A 155 1.38 6.62 -0.13
C GLN A 155 0.42 6.33 -1.30
N HIS A 156 -0.80 5.89 -1.00
CA HIS A 156 -1.80 5.58 -2.03
C HIS A 156 -2.27 6.81 -2.80
N GLN A 157 -2.39 7.96 -2.13
CA GLN A 157 -2.73 9.23 -2.76
C GLN A 157 -1.61 9.67 -3.72
N ALA A 158 -0.36 9.74 -3.22
CA ALA A 158 0.80 10.13 -4.02
C ALA A 158 1.05 9.21 -5.23
N LEU A 159 0.71 7.92 -5.11
CA LEU A 159 0.86 6.96 -6.21
C LEU A 159 -0.13 7.20 -7.36
N ARG A 160 -1.32 7.71 -7.04
CA ARG A 160 -2.42 7.88 -8.00
C ARG A 160 -2.43 9.25 -8.66
N GLU A 161 -1.91 10.25 -7.97
CA GLU A 161 -1.95 11.64 -8.38
C GLU A 161 -1.41 11.90 -9.80
N PRO A 162 -0.26 11.34 -10.24
CA PRO A 162 0.23 11.54 -11.61
C PRO A 162 -0.70 10.99 -12.70
N PHE A 163 -1.61 10.07 -12.35
CA PHE A 163 -2.52 9.40 -13.27
C PHE A 163 -3.96 9.93 -13.16
N GLY A 164 -4.20 10.96 -12.33
CA GLY A 164 -5.50 11.60 -12.15
C GLY A 164 -5.84 12.63 -13.24
N GLU A 165 -7.07 13.15 -13.20
CA GLU A 165 -7.54 14.16 -14.18
C GLU A 165 -6.77 15.49 -14.08
N SER A 166 -6.30 15.87 -12.88
CA SER A 166 -5.42 17.02 -12.71
C SER A 166 -3.98 16.68 -13.11
N GLY A 167 -3.47 15.49 -12.74
CA GLY A 167 -2.12 15.04 -13.07
C GLY A 167 -1.01 16.00 -12.62
N VAL A 168 0.21 15.74 -13.08
CA VAL A 168 1.36 16.65 -12.92
C VAL A 168 1.52 17.44 -14.22
N GLN A 169 1.08 18.70 -14.25
CA GLN A 169 1.01 19.53 -15.47
C GLN A 169 2.12 20.57 -15.54
N SER A 170 2.70 20.91 -14.40
CA SER A 170 3.71 21.96 -14.28
C SER A 170 4.92 21.51 -13.48
N GLN A 171 5.99 22.30 -13.54
CA GLN A 171 7.17 22.05 -12.71
C GLN A 171 6.87 22.25 -11.23
N ALA A 172 5.96 23.17 -10.88
CA ALA A 172 5.52 23.35 -9.51
C ALA A 172 4.75 22.11 -9.02
N ASP A 173 3.87 21.56 -9.84
CA ASP A 173 3.11 20.34 -9.52
C ASP A 173 4.07 19.15 -9.32
N ALA A 174 5.13 19.06 -10.12
CA ALA A 174 6.12 18.00 -9.99
C ALA A 174 6.94 18.12 -8.70
N VAL A 175 7.21 19.34 -8.24
CA VAL A 175 7.87 19.59 -6.94
C VAL A 175 6.95 19.17 -5.81
N GLU A 176 5.69 19.62 -5.82
CA GLU A 176 4.70 19.28 -4.80
C GLU A 176 4.48 17.76 -4.70
N TRP A 177 4.26 17.11 -5.85
CA TRP A 177 4.12 15.66 -5.92
C TRP A 177 5.38 14.92 -5.42
N ALA A 178 6.58 15.36 -5.81
CA ALA A 178 7.82 14.74 -5.37
C ALA A 178 8.04 14.87 -3.86
N ASP A 179 7.65 16.01 -3.28
CA ASP A 179 7.71 16.25 -1.84
C ASP A 179 6.71 15.38 -1.07
N GLU A 180 5.50 15.17 -1.60
CA GLU A 180 4.52 14.22 -1.04
C GLU A 180 5.05 12.77 -1.10
N VAL A 181 5.66 12.37 -2.22
CA VAL A 181 6.31 11.06 -2.36
C VAL A 181 7.46 10.88 -1.36
N ALA A 182 8.29 11.91 -1.17
CA ALA A 182 9.38 11.94 -0.20
C ALA A 182 8.88 11.87 1.25
N TYR A 183 7.82 12.63 1.57
CA TYR A 183 7.16 12.59 2.87
C TYR A 183 6.59 11.21 3.17
N ALA A 184 5.88 10.62 2.21
CA ALA A 184 5.31 9.28 2.29
C ALA A 184 6.39 8.17 2.46
N ALA A 185 7.62 8.42 1.98
CA ALA A 185 8.78 7.54 2.17
C ALA A 185 9.47 7.69 3.54
N SER A 186 9.11 8.69 4.35
CA SER A 186 9.68 8.89 5.69
C SER A 186 11.22 8.84 5.71
N GLY A 187 11.86 9.52 4.75
CA GLY A 187 13.32 9.61 4.64
C GLY A 187 14.04 8.40 4.03
N HIS A 188 13.31 7.40 3.50
CA HIS A 188 13.91 6.23 2.84
C HIS A 188 14.23 6.45 1.36
N LEU A 189 13.80 7.58 0.78
CA LEU A 189 14.17 7.98 -0.57
C LEU A 189 15.54 8.67 -0.60
N PRO A 190 16.28 8.59 -1.72
CA PRO A 190 17.50 9.37 -1.92
C PRO A 190 17.25 10.87 -1.73
N ARG A 191 18.20 11.57 -1.10
CA ARG A 191 18.07 13.01 -0.80
C ARG A 191 17.94 13.89 -2.04
N ASP A 192 18.37 13.39 -3.19
CA ASP A 192 18.30 14.08 -4.47
C ASP A 192 17.00 13.78 -5.23
N PHE A 193 16.08 12.96 -4.70
CA PHE A 193 14.88 12.50 -5.39
C PHE A 193 14.05 13.65 -5.99
N THR A 194 13.67 14.65 -5.20
CA THR A 194 12.92 15.83 -5.69
C THR A 194 13.67 16.53 -6.81
N SER A 195 14.99 16.72 -6.68
CA SER A 195 15.81 17.34 -7.72
C SER A 195 15.89 16.50 -9.00
N ARG A 196 15.92 15.16 -8.89
CA ARG A 196 15.88 14.24 -10.03
C ARG A 196 14.52 14.31 -10.73
N VAL A 197 13.41 14.32 -9.98
CA VAL A 197 12.07 14.42 -10.54
C VAL A 197 11.85 15.72 -11.30
N CYS A 198 12.26 16.84 -10.72
CA CYS A 198 11.96 18.19 -11.23
C CYS A 198 12.95 18.69 -12.29
N ASN A 199 14.00 17.92 -12.58
CA ASN A 199 14.98 18.26 -13.61
C ASN A 199 14.39 18.03 -15.00
N PRO A 200 14.25 19.07 -15.85
CA PRO A 200 13.66 18.92 -17.20
C PRO A 200 14.39 17.94 -18.11
N MET A 201 15.65 17.62 -17.82
CA MET A 201 16.46 16.66 -18.57
C MET A 201 16.34 15.22 -18.04
N SER A 202 15.59 14.99 -16.95
CA SER A 202 15.46 13.67 -16.35
C SER A 202 14.39 12.83 -17.04
N GLN A 203 14.54 11.51 -16.91
CA GLN A 203 13.52 10.56 -17.34
C GLN A 203 12.23 10.72 -16.52
N TRP A 204 12.32 11.14 -15.26
CA TRP A 204 11.15 11.39 -14.41
C TRP A 204 10.28 12.51 -14.97
N TRP A 205 10.91 13.66 -15.27
CA TRP A 205 10.22 14.77 -15.89
C TRP A 205 9.60 14.38 -17.23
N THR A 206 10.37 13.67 -18.05
CA THR A 206 9.90 13.18 -19.36
C THR A 206 8.69 12.24 -19.21
N ALA A 207 8.69 11.36 -18.21
CA ALA A 207 7.61 10.41 -17.99
C ALA A 207 6.34 11.08 -17.45
N LEU A 208 6.48 12.06 -16.55
CA LEU A 208 5.37 12.85 -16.00
C LEU A 208 4.76 13.78 -17.07
N ALA A 209 5.59 14.59 -17.74
CA ALA A 209 5.11 15.62 -18.65
C ALA A 209 4.58 15.09 -20.00
N ASN A 210 5.04 13.91 -20.44
CA ASN A 210 4.60 13.30 -21.70
C ASN A 210 3.67 12.08 -21.49
N GLU A 211 3.11 11.94 -20.29
CA GLU A 211 2.17 10.87 -19.94
C GLU A 211 2.69 9.45 -20.29
N GLN A 212 4.00 9.21 -20.13
CA GLN A 212 4.60 7.90 -20.40
C GLN A 212 4.34 6.94 -19.24
N THR A 213 3.07 6.59 -19.05
CA THR A 213 2.56 5.80 -17.92
C THR A 213 3.32 4.51 -17.67
N THR A 214 3.77 3.80 -18.71
CA THR A 214 4.55 2.56 -18.55
C THR A 214 5.96 2.82 -18.02
N VAL A 215 6.62 3.90 -18.48
CA VAL A 215 7.93 4.31 -17.96
C VAL A 215 7.78 4.77 -16.53
N LEU A 216 6.78 5.59 -16.24
CA LEU A 216 6.47 6.04 -14.89
C LEU A 216 6.18 4.87 -13.94
N ASP A 217 5.37 3.89 -14.34
CA ASP A 217 5.10 2.67 -13.56
C ASP A 217 6.42 1.92 -13.25
N SER A 218 7.35 1.86 -14.20
CA SER A 218 8.67 1.22 -14.03
C SER A 218 9.52 1.95 -12.99
N MET A 219 9.59 3.28 -13.09
CA MET A 219 10.37 4.12 -12.20
C MET A 219 9.80 4.13 -10.78
N LEU A 220 8.48 4.15 -10.63
CA LEU A 220 7.81 4.02 -9.34
C LEU A 220 8.10 2.67 -8.68
N ALA A 221 8.07 1.59 -9.47
CA ALA A 221 8.39 0.25 -8.97
C ALA A 221 9.86 0.09 -8.54
N GLU A 222 10.79 0.78 -9.21
CA GLU A 222 12.22 0.69 -8.94
C GLU A 222 12.68 1.62 -7.81
N ASP A 223 12.28 2.89 -7.82
CA ASP A 223 12.79 3.90 -6.90
C ASP A 223 11.87 4.11 -5.68
N VAL A 224 10.55 4.10 -5.88
CA VAL A 224 9.58 4.60 -4.87
C VAL A 224 9.02 3.49 -4.00
N LEU A 225 8.49 2.42 -4.60
CA LEU A 225 7.87 1.33 -3.85
C LEU A 225 8.83 0.64 -2.86
N PRO A 226 10.12 0.41 -3.17
CA PRO A 226 11.07 -0.12 -2.19
C PRO A 226 11.29 0.80 -0.98
N ALA A 227 11.37 2.11 -1.20
CA ALA A 227 11.51 3.10 -0.15
C ALA A 227 10.25 3.13 0.74
N TRP A 228 9.07 3.10 0.13
CA TRP A 228 7.80 3.02 0.86
C TRP A 228 7.64 1.70 1.62
N ASN A 229 8.06 0.58 1.04
CA ASN A 229 8.09 -0.72 1.70
C ASN A 229 8.98 -0.69 2.95
N SER A 230 10.13 -0.03 2.86
CA SER A 230 11.01 0.22 4.02
C SER A 230 10.34 1.10 5.08
N ALA A 231 9.67 2.18 4.67
CA ALA A 231 8.91 3.04 5.57
C ALA A 231 7.82 2.25 6.32
N LEU A 232 7.12 1.34 5.64
CA LEU A 232 6.11 0.45 6.25
C LEU A 232 6.73 -0.54 7.25
N ARG A 233 7.92 -1.09 6.96
CA ARG A 233 8.65 -1.94 7.93
C ARG A 233 9.05 -1.17 9.18
N THR A 234 9.55 0.05 9.01
CA THR A 234 9.93 0.92 10.13
C THR A 234 8.71 1.33 10.94
N ALA A 235 7.64 1.77 10.29
CA ALA A 235 6.39 2.15 10.95
C ALA A 235 5.72 0.99 11.68
N SER A 236 5.83 -0.24 11.17
CA SER A 236 5.32 -1.42 11.87
C SER A 236 6.20 -1.86 13.03
N SER A 237 7.50 -1.57 13.03
CA SER A 237 8.43 -1.96 14.09
C SER A 237 8.49 -0.95 15.23
N ASN A 238 8.26 0.34 14.95
CA ASN A 238 8.26 1.41 15.93
C ASN A 238 6.95 1.38 16.74
N ALA A 239 6.99 0.64 17.85
CA ALA A 239 5.91 0.38 18.79
C ALA A 239 5.57 1.56 19.74
N GLU A 240 5.93 2.80 19.41
CA GLU A 240 5.36 3.96 20.10
C GLU A 240 4.02 4.32 19.46
N GLU A 241 3.08 3.39 19.55
CA GLU A 241 1.67 3.76 19.53
C GLU A 241 1.41 4.40 20.89
N LEU A 242 1.33 5.73 20.91
CA LEU A 242 0.77 6.45 22.05
C LEU A 242 -0.47 5.68 22.51
N ALA A 243 -0.43 5.14 23.74
CA ALA A 243 -1.64 4.95 24.51
C ALA A 243 -2.45 6.21 24.26
N SER A 244 -3.62 6.08 23.62
CA SER A 244 -4.43 7.23 23.21
C SER A 244 -4.49 8.18 24.39
N GLY A 245 -3.67 9.23 24.33
CA GLY A 245 -3.43 10.09 25.46
C GLY A 245 -4.79 10.63 25.83
N THR A 246 -5.14 10.48 27.11
CA THR A 246 -6.20 11.25 27.75
C THR A 246 -6.12 12.65 27.16
N VAL A 247 -7.10 13.03 26.34
CA VAL A 247 -7.31 14.43 26.01
C VAL A 247 -7.84 14.99 27.32
N GLU A 248 -6.92 15.35 28.22
CA GLU A 248 -7.24 16.27 29.29
C GLU A 248 -7.78 17.51 28.58
N SER A 249 -9.07 17.77 28.82
CA SER A 249 -9.74 18.99 28.42
C SER A 249 -8.99 20.17 29.05
N SER A 250 -7.99 20.71 28.35
CA SER A 250 -7.42 22.01 28.70
C SER A 250 -8.47 23.06 28.36
N SER A 251 -9.19 23.47 29.40
CA SER A 251 -10.12 24.59 29.34
C SER A 251 -9.36 25.87 28.97
N GLY A 252 -9.81 26.50 27.88
CA GLY A 252 -9.85 27.95 27.68
C GLY A 252 -8.56 28.75 27.88
N GLY A 253 -7.90 29.08 26.79
CA GLY A 253 -6.96 30.21 26.71
C GLY A 253 -7.14 30.95 25.39
N ASN A 254 -7.94 32.02 25.40
CA ASN A 254 -8.14 32.93 24.27
C ASN A 254 -6.81 33.51 23.78
N LEU A 255 -6.63 33.55 22.45
CA LEU A 255 -5.76 34.52 21.79
C LEU A 255 -6.50 35.12 20.59
N SER A 256 -7.04 36.32 20.86
CA SER A 256 -7.58 37.39 20.00
C SER A 256 -8.61 37.05 18.92
#